data_AF-A0A3D4Z184-F1
#
_entry.id   AF-A0A3D4Z184-F1
#
_cell.length_a   1.000
_cell.length_b   1.000
_cell.length_c   1.000
_cell.angle_alpha   90.00
_cell.angle_beta   90.00
_cell.angle_gamma   90.00
#
_symmetry.space_group_name_H-M   'P 1'
#
loop_
_entity.id
_entity.type
_entity.pdbx_description
1 polymer ?
#
loop_
_entity_poly.entity_id
_entity_poly.type
_entity_poly.pdbx_seq_one_letter_code
_entity_poly.pdbx_strand_id
1 'polypeptide(L)'
;MFRSFSQIRIFFIVLFCSALLSLQSKCLFAEPSIEINVDKDEIAMGELLTLSVEISGGSALTTPESLSFGNFDVVQKSMGNQIEIINGEMTSSKTFTYLLSPRREGEFPIGPVKVFIDGKEYRAGPLHVRVSGKASGSSTYTPQMPAQPPGWPGFPSGRTLPRTPGFPWPQDQEEPRD
;
A
#
# COMPACT_ATOMS: atom_id res chain seq x y z
N MET A 1 -56.67 38.48 -6.63
CA MET A 1 -55.96 38.13 -5.36
C MET A 1 -55.45 36.67 -5.29
N PHE A 2 -55.50 35.86 -6.37
CA PHE A 2 -55.21 34.41 -6.31
C PHE A 2 -53.97 33.93 -7.10
N ARG A 3 -52.93 34.78 -7.25
CA ARG A 3 -51.69 34.40 -7.96
C ARG A 3 -50.59 33.77 -7.10
N SER A 4 -50.82 33.60 -5.79
CA SER A 4 -49.72 33.30 -4.85
C SER A 4 -49.58 31.81 -4.45
N PHE A 5 -50.66 31.01 -4.45
CA PHE A 5 -50.61 29.64 -3.93
C PHE A 5 -49.85 28.64 -4.82
N SER A 6 -49.94 28.78 -6.15
CA SER A 6 -49.18 27.92 -7.08
C SER A 6 -47.70 28.27 -7.07
N GLN A 7 -47.36 29.56 -6.98
CA GLN A 7 -45.98 30.04 -6.93
C GLN A 7 -45.26 29.64 -5.63
N ILE A 8 -45.97 29.67 -4.50
CA ILE A 8 -45.45 29.19 -3.20
C ILE A 8 -45.14 27.69 -3.23
N ARG A 9 -46.01 26.87 -3.82
CA ARG A 9 -45.77 25.42 -3.95
C ARG A 9 -44.58 25.11 -4.84
N ILE A 10 -44.46 25.81 -5.97
CA ILE A 10 -43.30 25.68 -6.87
C ILE A 10 -42.02 26.09 -6.13
N PHE A 11 -42.05 27.16 -5.34
CA PHE A 11 -40.90 27.60 -4.57
C PHE A 11 -40.46 26.55 -3.54
N PHE A 12 -41.40 25.96 -2.79
CA PHE A 12 -41.10 24.88 -1.85
C PHE A 12 -40.58 23.60 -2.53
N ILE A 13 -41.12 23.25 -3.70
CA ILE A 13 -40.64 22.09 -4.47
C ILE A 13 -39.23 22.32 -4.99
N VAL A 14 -38.92 23.51 -5.51
CA VAL A 14 -37.56 23.87 -5.97
C VAL A 14 -36.58 23.88 -4.80
N LEU A 15 -36.97 24.40 -3.63
CA LEU A 15 -36.13 24.43 -2.43
C LEU A 15 -35.85 23.00 -1.93
N PHE A 16 -36.87 22.13 -1.92
CA PHE A 16 -36.74 20.72 -1.55
C PHE A 16 -35.88 19.92 -2.55
N CYS A 17 -36.05 20.13 -3.86
CA CYS A 17 -35.21 19.53 -4.89
C CYS A 17 -33.76 20.03 -4.81
N SER A 18 -33.52 21.31 -4.50
CA SER A 18 -32.16 21.85 -4.31
C SER A 18 -31.48 21.25 -3.07
N ALA A 19 -32.23 21.05 -1.98
CA ALA A 19 -31.75 20.38 -0.78
C ALA A 19 -31.43 18.90 -1.02
N LEU A 20 -32.26 18.20 -1.81
CA LEU A 20 -32.03 16.81 -2.20
C LEU A 20 -30.83 16.65 -3.15
N LEU A 21 -30.61 17.61 -4.06
CA LEU A 21 -29.49 17.58 -5.00
C LEU A 21 -28.15 17.88 -4.31
N SER A 22 -28.18 18.69 -3.23
CA SER A 22 -27.01 19.01 -2.41
C SER A 22 -26.55 17.84 -1.52
N LEU A 23 -27.41 16.85 -1.28
CA LEU A 23 -27.11 15.69 -0.42
C LEU A 23 -26.39 14.54 -1.16
N GLN A 24 -26.25 14.62 -2.48
CA GLN A 24 -25.70 13.54 -3.31
C GLN A 24 -24.16 13.59 -3.44
N SER A 25 -23.51 14.67 -3.02
CA SER A 25 -22.06 14.84 -3.15
C SER A 25 -21.29 14.22 -1.99
N LYS A 26 -21.37 12.90 -1.83
CA LYS A 26 -20.28 12.15 -1.19
C LYS A 26 -19.51 11.48 -2.33
N CYS A 27 -18.45 12.14 -2.78
CA CYS A 27 -17.44 11.47 -3.58
C CYS A 27 -16.89 10.32 -2.72
N LEU A 28 -17.27 9.09 -3.07
CA LEU A 28 -16.52 7.88 -2.73
C LEU A 28 -15.21 7.97 -3.49
N PHE A 29 -14.29 8.78 -2.98
CA PHE A 29 -12.89 8.62 -3.32
C PHE A 29 -12.32 7.83 -2.17
N ALA A 30 -11.73 6.66 -2.46
CA ALA A 30 -10.99 5.90 -1.47
C ALA A 30 -9.97 6.85 -0.82
N GLU A 31 -10.20 7.20 0.44
CA GLU A 31 -9.33 8.13 1.15
C GLU A 31 -7.97 7.46 1.29
N PRO A 32 -6.89 8.06 0.78
CA PRO A 32 -5.61 7.41 0.81
C PRO A 32 -5.11 7.26 2.25
N SER A 33 -4.65 6.06 2.58
CA SER A 33 -4.13 5.68 3.88
C SER A 33 -2.66 5.30 3.78
N ILE A 34 -1.92 5.58 4.86
CA ILE A 34 -0.54 5.14 5.03
C ILE A 34 -0.46 4.39 6.34
N GLU A 35 -0.03 3.15 6.24
CA GLU A 35 0.21 2.29 7.38
C GLU A 35 1.70 1.95 7.47
N ILE A 36 2.27 2.13 8.66
CA ILE A 36 3.63 1.69 8.96
C ILE A 36 3.51 0.56 9.96
N ASN A 37 4.17 -0.55 9.68
CA ASN A 37 4.24 -1.70 10.55
C ASN A 37 5.67 -2.21 10.66
N VAL A 38 6.01 -2.79 11.80
CA VAL A 38 7.30 -3.40 12.08
C VAL A 38 7.08 -4.80 12.66
N ASP A 39 7.95 -5.74 12.30
CA ASP A 39 7.83 -7.12 12.78
C ASP A 39 8.01 -7.25 14.29
N LYS A 40 8.87 -6.41 14.90
CA LYS A 40 9.16 -6.40 16.35
C LYS A 40 9.46 -4.99 16.89
N ASP A 41 8.90 -4.67 18.06
CA ASP A 41 9.24 -3.42 18.76
C ASP A 41 10.62 -3.47 19.44
N GLU A 42 11.14 -4.67 19.72
CA GLU A 42 12.44 -4.90 20.32
C GLU A 42 13.23 -5.97 19.55
N ILE A 43 14.49 -5.66 19.22
CA ILE A 43 15.42 -6.55 18.53
C ILE A 43 16.76 -6.61 19.25
N ALA A 44 17.55 -7.64 18.96
CA ALA A 44 18.92 -7.73 19.44
C ALA A 44 19.95 -7.13 18.47
N MET A 45 21.14 -6.78 18.97
CA MET A 45 22.30 -6.51 18.12
C MET A 45 22.62 -7.72 17.24
N GLY A 46 22.74 -7.48 15.92
CA GLY A 46 22.97 -8.52 14.91
C GLY A 46 21.69 -9.15 14.36
N GLU A 47 20.52 -8.82 14.89
CA GLU A 47 19.23 -9.20 14.30
C GLU A 47 18.79 -8.18 13.24
N LEU A 48 17.95 -8.63 12.30
CA LEU A 48 17.36 -7.77 11.28
C LEU A 48 15.90 -7.47 11.63
N LEU A 49 15.53 -6.23 11.44
CA LEU A 49 14.18 -5.71 11.62
C LEU A 49 13.51 -5.55 10.25
N THR A 50 12.26 -5.97 10.13
CA THR A 50 11.47 -5.77 8.91
C THR A 50 10.48 -4.64 9.13
N LEU A 51 10.67 -3.54 8.39
CA LEU A 51 9.74 -2.42 8.32
C LEU A 51 8.91 -2.52 7.06
N SER A 52 7.59 -2.57 7.22
CA SER A 52 6.61 -2.58 6.13
C SER A 52 5.87 -1.25 6.10
N VAL A 53 5.88 -0.58 4.96
CA VAL A 53 5.15 0.65 4.71
C VAL A 53 4.13 0.38 3.62
N GLU A 54 2.87 0.38 3.97
CA GLU A 54 1.76 0.18 3.04
C GLU A 54 1.10 1.52 2.75
N ILE A 55 0.89 1.80 1.47
CA ILE A 55 0.23 3.00 0.99
C ILE A 55 -0.94 2.53 0.13
N SER A 56 -2.15 2.89 0.51
CA SER A 56 -3.38 2.46 -0.15
C SER A 56 -4.21 3.68 -0.55
N GLY A 57 -4.87 3.61 -1.71
CA GLY A 57 -5.78 4.65 -2.18
C GLY A 57 -5.12 5.76 -3.00
N GLY A 58 -5.90 6.37 -3.88
CA GLY A 58 -5.43 7.33 -4.88
C GLY A 58 -5.08 6.70 -6.23
N SER A 59 -5.17 7.50 -7.29
CA SER A 59 -4.93 7.04 -8.67
C SER A 59 -3.44 7.06 -9.03
N ALA A 60 -2.65 7.88 -8.33
CA ALA A 60 -1.21 8.02 -8.54
C ALA A 60 -0.41 7.83 -7.23
N LEU A 61 -0.01 6.59 -6.97
CA LEU A 61 0.82 6.22 -5.81
C LEU A 61 2.31 6.46 -6.11
N THR A 62 2.87 7.52 -5.51
CA THR A 62 4.30 7.85 -5.63
C THR A 62 5.14 7.05 -4.63
N THR A 63 6.41 6.81 -4.97
CA THR A 63 7.40 6.23 -4.05
C THR A 63 7.64 7.18 -2.85
N PRO A 64 7.78 6.69 -1.61
CA PRO A 64 8.13 7.53 -0.46
C PRO A 64 9.42 8.30 -0.74
N GLU A 65 9.36 9.62 -0.62
CA GLU A 65 10.46 10.52 -0.99
C GLU A 65 11.56 10.54 0.08
N SER A 66 11.18 10.42 1.35
CA SER A 66 12.12 10.46 2.46
C SER A 66 11.68 9.52 3.58
N LEU A 67 12.58 8.60 3.92
CA LEU A 67 12.48 7.76 5.10
C LEU A 67 13.83 7.81 5.82
N SER A 68 13.83 8.31 7.06
CA SER A 68 15.04 8.40 7.86
C SER A 68 15.14 7.20 8.79
N PHE A 69 16.18 6.41 8.61
CA PHE A 69 16.42 5.21 9.39
C PHE A 69 17.30 5.45 10.63
N GLY A 70 17.74 6.70 10.88
CA GLY A 70 18.49 7.06 12.08
C GLY A 70 19.74 6.20 12.31
N ASN A 71 19.66 5.26 13.27
CA ASN A 71 20.74 4.32 13.63
C ASN A 71 20.57 2.92 13.03
N PHE A 72 19.76 2.78 11.98
CA PHE A 72 19.58 1.54 11.24
C PHE A 72 20.18 1.63 9.84
N ASP A 73 20.85 0.57 9.41
CA ASP A 73 21.31 0.35 8.04
C ASP A 73 20.26 -0.41 7.22
N VAL A 74 20.00 0.05 5.99
CA VAL A 74 19.13 -0.68 5.07
C VAL A 74 19.94 -1.80 4.42
N VAL A 75 19.67 -3.04 4.83
CA VAL A 75 20.28 -4.26 4.27
C VAL A 75 19.62 -4.60 2.94
N GLN A 76 18.29 -4.50 2.89
CA GLN A 76 17.52 -4.83 1.71
C GLN A 76 16.28 -3.95 1.61
N LYS A 77 15.87 -3.64 0.37
CA LYS A 77 14.62 -2.96 0.04
C LYS A 77 13.87 -3.80 -0.98
N SER A 78 12.59 -4.03 -0.73
CA SER A 78 11.64 -4.63 -1.67
C SER A 78 10.43 -3.72 -1.82
N MET A 79 9.74 -3.83 -2.96
CA MET A 79 8.46 -3.17 -3.18
C MET A 79 7.49 -4.11 -3.90
N GLY A 80 6.22 -4.04 -3.53
CA GLY A 80 5.11 -4.74 -4.16
C GLY A 80 4.02 -3.76 -4.54
N ASN A 81 3.41 -3.97 -5.70
CA ASN A 81 2.22 -3.24 -6.13
C ASN A 81 1.07 -4.23 -6.16
N GLN A 82 -0.04 -3.90 -5.51
CA GLN A 82 -1.28 -4.66 -5.53
C GLN A 82 -2.37 -3.80 -6.15
N ILE A 83 -3.13 -4.41 -7.07
CA ILE A 83 -4.31 -3.80 -7.69
C ILE A 83 -5.47 -4.74 -7.41
N GLU A 84 -6.50 -4.21 -6.80
CA GLU A 84 -7.73 -4.93 -6.48
C GLU A 84 -8.92 -4.24 -7.16
N ILE A 85 -9.84 -5.01 -7.71
CA ILE A 85 -11.06 -4.51 -8.34
C ILE A 85 -12.24 -5.13 -7.60
N ILE A 86 -12.90 -4.36 -6.75
CA ILE A 86 -14.06 -4.82 -5.97
C ILE A 86 -15.30 -4.09 -6.50
N ASN A 87 -16.29 -4.83 -7.00
CA ASN A 87 -17.54 -4.27 -7.55
C ASN A 87 -17.35 -3.17 -8.62
N GLY A 88 -16.27 -3.24 -9.41
CA GLY A 88 -15.93 -2.25 -10.43
C GLY A 88 -15.15 -1.03 -9.91
N GLU A 89 -14.88 -0.96 -8.61
CA GLU A 89 -14.00 0.05 -8.02
C GLU A 89 -12.55 -0.47 -7.99
N MET A 90 -11.65 0.25 -8.68
CA MET A 90 -10.23 -0.07 -8.72
C MET A 90 -9.52 0.55 -7.52
N THR A 91 -8.96 -0.28 -6.65
CA THR A 91 -8.09 0.11 -5.55
C THR A 91 -6.65 -0.30 -5.87
N SER A 92 -5.71 0.63 -5.71
CA SER A 92 -4.28 0.33 -5.81
C SER A 92 -3.62 0.51 -4.44
N SER A 93 -2.72 -0.41 -4.12
CA SER A 93 -1.91 -0.41 -2.91
C SER A 93 -0.45 -0.67 -3.27
N LYS A 94 0.46 -0.01 -2.55
CA LYS A 94 1.91 -0.11 -2.74
C LYS A 94 2.57 -0.40 -1.41
N THR A 95 3.23 -1.53 -1.31
CA THR A 95 3.91 -1.98 -0.10
C THR A 95 5.41 -1.88 -0.30
N PHE A 96 6.09 -1.18 0.61
CA PHE A 96 7.55 -1.10 0.66
C PHE A 96 8.04 -1.86 1.89
N THR A 97 8.92 -2.83 1.67
CA THR A 97 9.53 -3.62 2.76
C THR A 97 11.01 -3.29 2.86
N TYR A 98 11.44 -2.87 4.04
CA TYR A 98 12.83 -2.55 4.35
C TYR A 98 13.35 -3.52 5.39
N LEU A 99 14.48 -4.16 5.10
CA LEU A 99 15.22 -4.97 6.06
C LEU A 99 16.32 -4.09 6.67
N LEU A 100 16.24 -3.87 7.97
CA LEU A 100 17.03 -2.90 8.70
C LEU A 100 17.97 -3.63 9.68
N SER A 101 19.23 -3.21 9.76
CA SER A 101 20.20 -3.72 10.73
C SER A 101 20.57 -2.61 11.73
N PRO A 102 20.51 -2.87 13.05
CA PRO A 102 20.84 -1.86 14.05
C PRO A 102 22.35 -1.61 14.12
N ARG A 103 22.76 -0.34 14.15
CA ARG A 103 24.17 0.05 14.32
C ARG A 103 24.61 0.12 15.78
N ARG A 104 23.68 0.42 16.68
CA ARG A 104 23.95 0.63 18.11
C ARG A 104 22.78 0.12 18.95
N GLU A 105 23.09 -0.18 20.21
CA GLU A 105 22.10 -0.47 21.25
C GLU A 105 21.43 0.82 21.74
N GLY A 106 20.16 0.73 22.10
CA GLY A 106 19.36 1.87 22.56
C GLY A 106 17.98 1.92 21.93
N GLU A 107 17.21 2.95 22.27
CA GLU A 107 15.91 3.21 21.68
C GLU A 107 16.05 4.30 20.61
N PHE A 108 15.66 3.98 19.39
CA PHE A 108 15.82 4.88 18.25
C PHE A 108 14.52 5.06 17.50
N PRO A 109 14.16 6.31 17.14
CA PRO A 109 13.03 6.56 16.27
C PRO A 109 13.39 6.21 14.83
N ILE A 110 12.54 5.42 14.19
CA ILE A 110 12.44 5.30 12.74
C ILE A 110 11.57 6.47 12.31
N GLY A 111 12.18 7.37 11.53
CA GLY A 111 11.67 8.71 11.27
C GLY A 111 10.35 8.72 10.48
N PRO A 112 9.71 9.89 10.42
CA PRO A 112 8.40 10.02 9.79
C PRO A 112 8.50 9.67 8.30
N VAL A 113 7.63 8.79 7.84
CA VAL A 113 7.48 8.49 6.42
C VAL A 113 6.72 9.65 5.77
N LYS A 114 7.29 10.22 4.71
CA LYS A 114 6.63 11.22 3.87
C LYS A 114 6.32 10.65 2.49
N VAL A 115 5.06 10.74 2.07
CA VAL A 115 4.58 10.28 0.77
C VAL A 115 3.71 11.35 0.15
N PHE A 116 3.80 11.51 -1.17
CA PHE A 116 2.88 12.32 -1.94
C PHE A 116 1.86 11.42 -2.64
N ILE A 117 0.58 11.64 -2.34
CA ILE A 117 -0.56 10.93 -2.96
C ILE A 117 -1.45 11.97 -3.61
N ASP A 118 -1.61 11.89 -4.93
CA ASP A 118 -2.37 12.85 -5.74
C ASP A 118 -1.99 14.33 -5.46
N GLY A 119 -0.69 14.59 -5.24
CA GLY A 119 -0.14 15.92 -4.96
C GLY A 119 -0.32 16.43 -3.52
N LYS A 120 -0.93 15.63 -2.62
CA LYS A 120 -1.03 15.93 -1.19
C LYS A 120 0.06 15.18 -0.40
N GLU A 121 0.67 15.87 0.56
CA GLU A 121 1.65 15.27 1.46
C GLU A 121 0.94 14.52 2.59
N TYR A 122 1.24 13.24 2.73
CA TYR A 122 0.81 12.40 3.84
C TYR A 122 2.03 12.03 4.69
N ARG A 123 1.82 12.05 6.01
CA ARG A 123 2.86 11.77 6.99
C ARG A 123 2.40 10.70 7.95
N ALA A 124 3.22 9.68 8.10
CA ALA A 124 3.06 8.72 9.19
C ALA A 124 4.11 9.02 10.27
N GLY A 125 3.69 8.87 11.53
CA GLY A 125 4.48 9.26 12.71
C GLY A 125 5.76 8.45 12.86
N PRO A 126 6.71 8.94 13.69
CA PRO A 126 7.90 8.17 14.00
C PRO A 126 7.54 6.96 14.84
N LEU A 127 8.16 5.82 14.53
CA LEU A 127 8.01 4.58 15.28
C LEU A 127 9.28 4.33 16.11
N HIS A 128 9.13 4.01 17.39
CA HIS A 128 10.27 3.77 18.27
C HIS A 128 10.59 2.28 18.30
N VAL A 129 11.86 1.93 18.09
CA VAL A 129 12.34 0.55 18.16
C VAL A 129 13.47 0.46 19.17
N ARG A 130 13.41 -0.56 20.03
CA ARG A 130 14.41 -0.83 21.04
C ARG A 130 15.41 -1.86 20.54
N VAL A 131 16.70 -1.55 20.64
CA VAL A 131 17.80 -2.47 20.34
C VAL A 131 18.48 -2.87 21.65
N SER A 132 18.43 -4.16 21.98
CA SER A 132 19.09 -4.73 23.14
C SER A 132 20.42 -5.41 22.76
N GLY A 133 21.42 -5.36 23.64
CA GLY A 133 22.68 -6.09 23.46
C GLY A 133 22.58 -7.60 23.68
N LYS A 134 21.42 -8.12 24.07
CA LYS A 134 21.21 -9.56 24.29
C LYS A 134 20.50 -10.15 23.09
N ALA A 135 21.16 -11.09 22.41
CA ALA A 135 20.56 -11.93 21.38
C ALA A 135 19.35 -12.70 21.93
N SER A 136 18.15 -12.11 21.84
CA SER A 136 16.90 -12.79 22.16
C SER A 136 16.42 -13.55 20.93
N GLY A 137 16.99 -14.74 20.73
CA GLY A 137 16.45 -15.74 19.80
C GLY A 137 16.65 -15.39 18.31
N SER A 138 17.36 -16.27 17.61
CA SER A 138 17.51 -16.24 16.16
C SER A 138 16.16 -16.25 15.44
N SER A 139 15.66 -15.08 15.06
CA SER A 139 14.62 -14.96 14.05
C SER A 139 15.25 -15.24 12.69
N THR A 140 15.16 -16.48 12.23
CA THR A 140 15.49 -16.83 10.84
C THR A 140 14.54 -16.06 9.93
N TYR A 141 15.00 -14.95 9.34
CA TYR A 141 14.34 -14.33 8.20
C TYR A 141 14.26 -15.38 7.10
N THR A 142 13.10 -16.00 6.97
CA THR A 142 12.80 -16.86 5.83
C THR A 142 12.19 -15.93 4.80
N PRO A 143 12.87 -15.63 3.68
CA PRO A 143 12.28 -14.82 2.64
C PRO A 143 11.01 -15.53 2.19
N GLN A 144 9.85 -14.99 2.58
CA GLN A 144 8.58 -15.58 2.22
C GLN A 144 8.41 -15.29 0.73
N MET A 145 8.67 -16.30 -0.10
CA MET A 145 8.41 -16.22 -1.54
C MET A 145 6.93 -15.84 -1.69
N PRO A 146 6.59 -14.88 -2.57
CA PRO A 146 5.20 -14.56 -2.88
C PRO A 146 4.45 -15.87 -3.11
N ALA A 147 3.30 -16.03 -2.44
CA ALA A 147 2.49 -17.24 -2.55
C ALA A 147 2.33 -17.59 -4.03
N GLN A 148 2.72 -18.82 -4.41
CA GLN A 148 2.55 -19.27 -5.77
C GLN A 148 1.05 -19.17 -6.13
N PRO A 149 0.69 -18.53 -7.26
CA PRO A 149 -0.71 -18.43 -7.65
C PRO A 149 -1.34 -19.83 -7.76
N PRO A 150 -2.61 -20.02 -7.39
CA PRO A 150 -3.25 -21.32 -7.40
C PRO A 150 -3.18 -21.98 -8.78
N GLY A 151 -2.48 -23.13 -8.84
CA GLY A 151 -2.58 -24.19 -9.83
C GLY A 151 -2.73 -23.80 -11.30
N TRP A 152 -1.62 -23.47 -11.98
CA TRP A 152 -1.59 -23.59 -13.44
C TRP A 152 -1.54 -25.08 -13.83
N PRO A 153 -2.39 -25.55 -14.76
CA PRO A 153 -2.33 -26.93 -15.23
C PRO A 153 -1.00 -27.17 -15.96
N GLY A 154 -0.06 -27.90 -15.33
CA GLY A 154 1.13 -28.43 -16.01
C GLY A 154 2.47 -28.35 -15.28
N PHE A 155 2.60 -27.72 -14.10
CA PHE A 155 3.89 -27.68 -13.39
C PHE A 155 4.01 -28.81 -12.36
N PRO A 156 4.86 -29.84 -12.56
CA PRO A 156 5.12 -30.85 -11.54
C PRO A 156 5.95 -30.25 -10.41
N SER A 157 5.46 -30.34 -9.18
CA SER A 157 6.16 -29.92 -7.97
C SER A 157 7.45 -30.73 -7.78
N GLY A 158 8.61 -30.06 -7.75
CA GLY A 158 9.84 -30.65 -7.22
C GLY A 158 11.04 -30.82 -8.16
N ARG A 159 11.27 -29.93 -9.14
CA ARG A 159 12.55 -29.91 -9.87
C ARG A 159 13.18 -28.52 -9.86
N THR A 160 14.44 -28.45 -9.44
CA THR A 160 15.29 -27.25 -9.56
C THR A 160 15.28 -26.76 -11.00
N LEU A 161 14.94 -25.49 -11.21
CA LEU A 161 14.87 -24.87 -12.54
C LEU A 161 16.22 -25.00 -13.26
N PRO A 162 16.27 -25.47 -14.53
CA PRO A 162 17.42 -25.20 -15.37
C PRO A 162 17.49 -23.68 -15.59
N ARG A 163 18.69 -23.10 -15.50
CA ARG A 163 18.93 -21.72 -15.96
C ARG A 163 18.76 -21.68 -17.49
N THR A 164 17.55 -21.49 -17.96
CA THR A 164 17.28 -21.15 -19.37
C THR A 164 16.80 -19.69 -19.45
N PRO A 165 17.42 -18.85 -20.29
CA PRO A 165 16.91 -17.52 -20.59
C PRO A 165 15.73 -17.59 -21.56
N GLY A 166 14.69 -16.81 -21.30
CA GLY A 166 13.57 -16.58 -22.23
C GLY A 166 12.24 -17.11 -21.69
N PHE A 167 11.49 -16.24 -21.02
CA PHE A 167 10.06 -16.45 -20.78
C PHE A 167 9.29 -16.22 -22.09
N PRO A 168 8.39 -17.13 -22.52
CA PRO A 168 7.46 -16.87 -23.61
C PRO A 168 6.20 -16.21 -23.04
N TRP A 169 5.90 -14.99 -23.49
CA TRP A 169 4.60 -14.36 -23.24
C TRP A 169 3.53 -15.02 -24.13
N PRO A 170 2.24 -15.05 -23.73
CA PRO A 170 1.14 -15.48 -24.59
C PRO A 170 1.01 -14.50 -25.77
N GLN A 171 1.16 -15.00 -26.99
CA GLN A 171 0.89 -14.24 -28.20
C GLN A 171 -0.59 -14.37 -28.57
N ASP A 172 -1.47 -13.77 -27.78
CA ASP A 172 -2.84 -13.53 -28.22
C ASP A 172 -2.85 -12.22 -29.01
N GLN A 173 -2.47 -12.30 -30.29
CA GLN A 173 -2.81 -11.30 -31.29
C GLN A 173 -3.60 -11.97 -32.40
N GLU A 174 -4.92 -11.80 -32.31
CA GLU A 174 -5.89 -12.05 -33.37
C GLU A 174 -5.46 -11.31 -34.65
N GLU A 175 -5.08 -12.06 -35.67
CA GLU A 175 -4.92 -11.52 -37.02
C GLU A 175 -6.30 -11.52 -37.72
N PRO A 176 -6.76 -10.39 -38.31
CA PRO A 176 -8.03 -10.34 -39.01
C PRO A 176 -7.95 -11.20 -40.28
N ARG A 177 -8.95 -12.05 -40.51
CA ARG A 177 -9.12 -12.71 -41.80
C ARG A 177 -9.70 -11.71 -42.80
N ASP A 178 -8.92 -11.37 -43.81
CA ASP A 178 -9.44 -10.95 -45.12
C ASP A 178 -9.70 -12.19 -46.00
#